data_AF-A0A0N8ITZ7-F1
#
_entry.id   AF-A0A0N8ITZ7-F1
#
_cell.length_a   1.000
_cell.length_b   1.000
_cell.length_c   1.000
_cell.angle_alpha   90.00
_cell.angle_beta   90.00
_cell.angle_gamma   90.00
#
_symmetry.space_group_name_H-M   'P 1'
#
loop_
_entity.id
_entity.type
_entity.pdbx_description
1 polymer ?
#
loop_
_entity_poly.entity_id
_entity_poly.type
_entity_poly.pdbx_seq_one_letter_code
_entity_poly.pdbx_strand_id
1 'polypeptide(L)' 'MHKCQFCGYFLASEEMQRISVNMVGRPYNICIPCSEKYKKKGLWDSAKNDIDWKSLPCVDET' A
#
# COMPACT_ATOMS: atom_id res chain seq x y z
N MET A 1 -0.82 -6.12 15.74
CA MET A 1 0.34 -5.90 14.84
C MET A 1 -0.10 -6.19 13.41
N HIS A 2 -0.04 -5.18 12.54
CA HIS A 2 -0.46 -5.29 11.14
C HIS A 2 0.75 -5.55 10.26
N LYS A 3 0.63 -6.46 9.27
CA LYS A 3 1.71 -6.74 8.33
C LYS A 3 1.55 -5.86 7.09
N CYS A 4 2.62 -5.19 6.68
CA CYS A 4 2.65 -4.46 5.41
C CYS A 4 2.51 -5.45 4.25
N GLN A 5 1.57 -5.23 3.35
CA GLN A 5 1.30 -6.15 2.25
C GLN A 5 2.43 -6.20 1.20
N PHE A 6 3.22 -5.13 1.08
CA PHE A 6 4.32 -5.06 0.10
C PHE A 6 5.62 -5.64 0.62
N CYS A 7 6.11 -5.16 1.76
CA CYS A 7 7.42 -5.56 2.28
C CYS A 7 7.34 -6.62 3.38
N GLY A 8 6.15 -6.95 3.86
CA GLY A 8 5.96 -7.94 4.92
C GLY A 8 6.39 -7.47 6.32
N TYR A 9 6.84 -6.22 6.48
CA TYR A 9 7.22 -5.65 7.77
C TYR A 9 6.02 -5.60 8.72
N PHE A 10 6.24 -5.98 9.98
CA PHE A 10 5.22 -5.91 11.02
C PHE A 10 5.21 -4.53 11.66
N LEU A 11 4.08 -3.84 11.52
CA LEU A 11 3.85 -2.50 12.04
C LEU A 11 3.57 -2.56 13.54
N ALA A 12 4.32 -1.77 14.29
CA ALA A 12 4.23 -1.68 15.75
C ALA A 12 3.00 -0.87 16.21
N SER A 13 2.59 0.13 15.43
CA SER A 13 1.43 0.98 15.71
C SER A 13 0.63 1.30 14.45
N GLU A 14 -0.62 1.73 14.64
CA GLU A 14 -1.50 2.15 13.53
C GLU A 14 -0.99 3.40 12.82
N GLU A 15 -0.29 4.28 13.51
CA GLU A 15 0.33 5.48 12.92
C GLU A 15 1.36 5.16 11.84
N MET A 16 1.94 3.95 11.87
CA MET A 16 2.89 3.49 10.85
C MET A 16 2.21 2.92 9.60
N GLN A 17 0.87 2.88 9.58
CA GLN A 17 0.07 2.23 8.56
C GLN A 17 -0.74 3.22 7.72
N ARG A 18 -0.87 2.91 6.44
CA ARG A 18 -1.94 3.37 5.57
C ARG A 18 -2.81 2.18 5.20
N ILE A 19 -4.12 2.39 5.26
CA ILE A 19 -5.09 1.39 4.83
C ILE A 19 -5.44 1.67 3.37
N SER A 20 -5.40 0.63 2.56
CA SER A 20 -5.73 0.65 1.14
C SER A 20 -6.71 -0.48 0.85
N VAL A 21 -7.65 -0.29 -0.07
CA VAL A 21 -8.67 -1.32 -0.36
C VAL A 21 -8.30 -2.02 -1.67
N ASN A 22 -8.05 -3.32 -1.59
CA ASN A 22 -7.69 -4.10 -2.78
C ASN A 22 -8.87 -4.25 -3.77
N MET A 23 -8.62 -4.83 -4.94
CA MET A 23 -9.65 -4.98 -6.00
C MET A 23 -10.88 -5.80 -5.61
N VAL A 24 -10.82 -6.60 -4.54
CA VAL A 24 -11.95 -7.39 -4.02
C VAL A 24 -12.59 -6.77 -2.77
N GLY A 25 -12.27 -5.50 -2.47
CA GLY A 25 -12.86 -4.77 -1.35
C GLY A 25 -12.26 -5.10 0.02
N ARG A 26 -11.11 -5.78 0.08
CA ARG A 26 -10.46 -6.13 1.35
C ARG A 26 -9.40 -5.09 1.73
N PRO A 27 -9.34 -4.68 3.01
CA PRO A 27 -8.34 -3.74 3.48
C PRO A 27 -6.96 -4.41 3.53
N TYR A 28 -5.97 -3.72 2.99
CA TYR A 28 -4.54 -4.02 3.11
C TYR A 28 -3.86 -2.94 3.92
N ASN A 29 -2.98 -3.40 4.82
CA ASN A 29 -2.13 -2.51 5.59
C ASN A 29 -0.84 -2.28 4.82
N ILE A 30 -0.44 -1.02 4.70
CA ILE A 30 0.75 -0.61 3.97
C ILE A 30 1.59 0.26 4.89
N CYS A 31 2.88 -0.02 5.00
CA CYS A 31 3.76 0.85 5.77
C CYS A 31 3.95 2.21 5.08
N ILE A 32 4.21 3.27 5.85
CA ILE A 32 4.48 4.60 5.29
C ILE A 32 5.54 4.54 4.16
N PRO A 33 6.72 3.90 4.34
CA PRO A 33 7.73 3.82 3.28
C PRO A 33 7.22 3.23 1.97
N CYS A 34 6.45 2.13 2.02
CA CYS A 34 5.87 1.53 0.82
C CYS A 34 4.83 2.45 0.18
N SER A 35 3.98 3.10 0.98
CA SER A 35 3.01 4.05 0.44
C SER A 35 3.67 5.20 -0.31
N GLU A 36 4.78 5.75 0.22
CA GLU A 36 5.54 6.81 -0.43
C GLU A 36 6.28 6.30 -1.68
N LYS A 37 6.80 5.07 -1.68
CA LYS A 37 7.36 4.42 -2.89
C LYS A 37 6.32 4.41 -4.02
N TYR A 38 5.10 3.96 -3.74
CA TYR A 38 4.05 3.83 -4.76
C TYR A 38 3.46 5.18 -5.21
N LYS A 39 3.38 6.17 -4.31
CA LYS A 39 3.09 7.56 -4.69
C LYS A 39 4.10 8.11 -5.70
N LYS A 40 5.39 7.93 -5.43
CA LYS A 40 6.47 8.39 -6.34
C LYS A 40 6.43 7.68 -7.70
N LYS A 41 5.96 6.42 -7.73
CA LYS A 41 5.73 5.67 -8.97
C LYS A 41 4.45 6.09 -9.73
N GLY A 42 3.66 7.04 -9.21
CA GLY A 42 2.40 7.45 -9.82
C GLY A 42 1.27 6.41 -9.67
N LEU A 43 1.45 5.42 -8.79
CA LEU A 43 0.50 4.33 -8.54
C LEU A 43 -0.43 4.60 -7.35
N TRP A 44 -0.58 5.87 -6.99
CA TRP A 44 -1.41 6.31 -5.87
C TRP A 44 -2.50 7.26 -6.36
N ASP A 45 -3.74 6.95 -6.04
CA ASP A 45 -4.89 7.80 -6.24
C ASP A 45 -5.01 8.78 -5.06
N SER A 46 -4.58 10.02 -5.27
CA SER A 46 -4.64 11.08 -4.25
C SER A 46 -6.07 11.46 -3.86
N ALA A 47 -7.05 11.29 -4.76
CA ALA A 47 -8.45 11.62 -4.47
C ALA A 47 -9.09 10.59 -3.55
N LYS A 48 -8.76 9.30 -3.75
CA LYS A 48 -9.21 8.21 -2.87
C LYS A 48 -8.30 7.97 -1.67
N ASN A 49 -7.12 8.62 -1.66
CA ASN A 49 -6.03 8.32 -0.75
C ASN A 49 -5.74 6.80 -0.70
N ASP A 50 -5.64 6.19 -1.88
CA ASP A 50 -5.57 4.75 -2.06
C ASP A 50 -4.53 4.38 -3.13
N ILE A 51 -4.15 3.10 -3.18
CA ILE A 51 -3.32 2.57 -4.26
C ILE A 51 -4.19 2.32 -5.49
N ASP A 52 -3.67 2.68 -6.66
CA ASP A 52 -4.24 2.24 -7.92
C ASP A 52 -3.86 0.77 -8.18
N TRP A 53 -4.65 -0.12 -7.58
CA TRP A 53 -4.45 -1.58 -7.68
C TRP A 53 -4.58 -2.12 -9.11
N LYS A 54 -5.19 -1.38 -10.03
CA LYS A 54 -5.30 -1.79 -11.44
C LYS A 54 -4.00 -1.53 -12.20
N SER A 55 -3.28 -0.48 -11.82
CA SER A 55 -2.01 -0.10 -12.43
C SER A 55 -0.80 -0.73 -11.74
N LEU A 56 -1.01 -1.42 -10.61
CA LEU A 56 0.06 -2.05 -9.86
C LEU A 56 0.54 -3.31 -10.60
N PRO A 57 1.83 -3.41 -10.96
CA PRO A 57 2.33 -4.56 -11.70
C PRO A 57 2.24 -5.83 -10.83
N CYS A 58 1.85 -6.95 -11.46
CA CYS A 58 1.71 -8.26 -10.78
C CYS A 58 3.03 -8.77 -10.16
N VAL A 59 4.16 -8.21 -10.58
CA VAL A 59 5.50 -8.50 -10.07
C VAL A 59 6.20 -7.16 -9.89
N ASP A 60 6.67 -6.86 -8.67
CA ASP A 60 7.50 -5.67 -8.42
C ASP A 60 8.81 -5.91 -9.21
N GLU A 61 9.03 -5.18 -10.30
CA GLU A 61 10.28 -5.26 -11.07
C GLU A 61 11.43 -4.88 -10.12
N THR A 62 12.32 -5.85 -9.88
CA THR A 62 13.49 -5.77 -8.99
C THR A 62 14.59 -4.91 -9.57
#